data_AF-M1ZPG8-F1
#
_entry.id   AF-M1ZPG8-F1
#
_cell.length_a   1.000
_cell.length_b   1.000
_cell.length_c   1.000
_cell.angle_alpha   90.00
_cell.angle_beta   90.00
_cell.angle_gamma   90.00
#
_symmetry.space_group_name_H-M   'P 1'
#
loop_
_entity.id
_entity.type
_entity.pdbx_description
1 polymer ?
#
loop_
_entity_poly.entity_id
_entity_poly.type
_entity_poly.pdbx_seq_one_letter_code
_entity_poly.pdbx_strand_id
1 'polypeptide(L)'
;MYFEYGGEKTEFLKSRDELLGAAIDRIEHIYQAVDNDLFSSVVHHIIGQRISTRAQATIWKRLEDRLEIVDANAICSLELEELQKLGMTFRKAENNLRECFLP
;
A
#
# COMPACT_ATOMS: atom_id res chain seq x y z
N MET A 1 -0.50 -6.34 11.17
CA MET A 1 -1.84 -6.82 11.58
C MET A 1 -2.55 -7.35 10.33
N TYR A 2 -3.58 -8.19 10.48
CA TYR A 2 -4.43 -8.61 9.35
C TYR A 2 -5.83 -8.01 9.46
N PHE A 3 -6.49 -7.80 8.32
CA PHE A 3 -7.85 -7.32 8.28
C PHE A 3 -8.78 -8.45 8.74
N GLU A 4 -9.48 -8.21 9.84
CA GLU A 4 -10.34 -9.21 10.46
C GLU A 4 -11.72 -9.24 9.81
N TYR A 5 -12.14 -10.43 9.36
CA TYR A 5 -13.49 -10.66 8.87
C TYR A 5 -13.98 -12.08 9.21
N GLY A 6 -15.28 -12.18 9.49
CA GLY A 6 -15.90 -13.43 9.94
C GLY A 6 -16.66 -14.16 8.83
N GLY A 7 -17.04 -15.41 9.15
CA GLY A 7 -17.76 -16.31 8.25
C GLY A 7 -19.15 -15.80 7.83
N GLU A 8 -19.83 -15.02 8.66
CA GLU A 8 -21.17 -14.48 8.34
C GLU A 8 -21.17 -13.71 7.01
N LYS A 9 -20.17 -12.85 6.80
CA LYS A 9 -20.05 -12.06 5.57
C LYS A 9 -19.74 -12.93 4.36
N THR A 10 -18.88 -13.94 4.52
CA THR A 10 -18.54 -14.84 3.41
C THR A 10 -19.70 -15.75 3.04
N GLU A 11 -20.44 -16.27 4.02
CA GLU A 11 -21.64 -17.08 3.78
C GLU A 11 -22.75 -16.26 3.11
N PHE A 12 -22.94 -15.01 3.52
CA PHE A 12 -23.85 -14.09 2.83
C PHE A 12 -23.45 -13.88 1.36
N LEU A 13 -22.16 -13.68 1.06
CA LEU A 13 -21.70 -13.51 -0.32
C LEU A 13 -21.88 -14.80 -1.15
N LYS A 14 -21.56 -15.97 -0.58
CA LYS A 14 -21.79 -17.28 -1.22
C LYS A 14 -23.25 -17.50 -1.57
N SER A 15 -24.17 -17.10 -0.70
CA SER A 15 -25.61 -17.28 -0.94
C SER A 15 -26.19 -16.34 -2.01
N ARG A 16 -25.42 -15.34 -2.46
CA ARG A 16 -25.88 -14.32 -3.42
C ARG A 16 -25.35 -14.57 -4.84
N ASP A 17 -24.23 -15.27 -4.98
CA ASP A 17 -23.58 -15.54 -6.26
C ASP A 17 -22.83 -16.87 -6.19
N GLU A 18 -23.24 -17.85 -7.00
CA GLU A 18 -22.67 -19.20 -7.03
C GLU A 18 -21.22 -19.21 -7.52
N LEU A 19 -20.86 -18.36 -8.48
CA LEU A 19 -19.49 -18.26 -9.01
C LEU A 19 -18.55 -17.64 -7.98
N LEU A 20 -19.01 -16.56 -7.32
CA LEU A 20 -18.29 -15.97 -6.20
C LEU A 20 -18.16 -16.98 -5.06
N GLY A 21 -19.21 -17.74 -4.77
CA GLY A 21 -19.20 -18.73 -3.71
C GLY A 21 -18.17 -19.84 -3.94
N ALA A 22 -18.16 -20.42 -5.14
CA ALA A 22 -17.15 -21.40 -5.54
C ALA A 22 -15.72 -20.83 -5.49
N ALA A 23 -15.54 -19.54 -5.82
CA ALA A 23 -14.24 -18.87 -5.70
C ALA A 23 -13.82 -18.71 -4.24
N ILE A 24 -14.72 -18.32 -3.34
CA ILE A 24 -14.45 -18.21 -1.90
C ILE A 24 -14.06 -19.58 -1.32
N ASP A 25 -14.78 -20.64 -1.66
CA ASP A 25 -14.48 -21.99 -1.17
C ASP A 25 -13.11 -22.49 -1.68
N ARG A 26 -12.75 -22.14 -2.91
CA ARG A 26 -11.45 -22.52 -3.50
C ARG A 26 -10.28 -21.70 -2.96
N ILE A 27 -10.48 -20.41 -2.72
CA ILE A 27 -9.43 -19.48 -2.25
C ILE A 27 -9.24 -19.59 -0.73
N GLU A 28 -10.29 -20.00 -0.01
CA GLU A 28 -10.33 -20.06 1.46
C GLU A 28 -10.14 -18.67 2.11
N HIS A 29 -9.64 -18.62 3.34
CA HIS A 29 -9.45 -17.39 4.08
C HIS A 29 -8.28 -16.57 3.51
N ILE A 30 -8.52 -15.28 3.26
CA ILE A 30 -7.58 -14.33 2.71
C ILE A 30 -6.97 -13.53 3.86
N TYR A 31 -5.67 -13.69 4.06
CA TYR A 31 -4.92 -12.85 5.00
C TYR A 31 -4.47 -11.56 4.31
N GLN A 32 -5.20 -10.47 4.54
CA GLN A 32 -4.83 -9.15 4.02
C GLN A 32 -4.14 -8.33 5.11
N ALA A 33 -2.86 -8.03 4.92
CA ALA A 33 -2.11 -7.18 5.84
C ALA A 33 -2.69 -5.75 5.87
N VAL A 34 -2.72 -5.15 7.05
CA VAL A 34 -3.11 -3.75 7.27
C VAL A 34 -1.91 -2.96 7.79
N ASP A 35 -1.75 -1.76 7.24
CA ASP A 35 -0.78 -0.77 7.70
C ASP A 35 -1.23 -0.20 9.05
N ASN A 36 -0.28 0.06 9.95
CA ASN A 36 -0.59 0.53 11.31
C ASN A 36 -0.79 2.06 11.38
N ASP A 37 -0.26 2.80 10.41
CA ASP A 37 -0.31 4.26 10.37
C ASP A 37 -1.00 4.75 9.09
N LEU A 38 -1.94 5.70 9.25
CA LEU A 38 -2.77 6.20 8.15
C LEU A 38 -1.93 6.93 7.10
N PHE A 39 -0.97 7.75 7.52
CA PHE A 39 -0.15 8.52 6.60
C PHE A 39 0.77 7.59 5.79
N SER A 40 1.46 6.71 6.49
CA SER A 40 2.30 5.65 5.92
C SER A 40 1.51 4.79 4.92
N SER A 41 0.25 4.44 5.23
CA SER A 41 -0.62 3.69 4.31
C SER A 41 -0.92 4.46 3.01
N VAL A 42 -1.19 5.76 3.11
CA VAL A 42 -1.42 6.60 1.93
C VAL A 42 -0.16 6.64 1.05
N VAL A 43 1.02 6.84 1.66
CA VAL A 43 2.31 6.83 0.93
C VAL A 43 2.58 5.46 0.30
N HIS A 44 2.35 4.38 1.04
CA HIS A 44 2.50 3.01 0.58
C HIS A 44 1.64 2.75 -0.66
N HIS A 45 0.38 3.19 -0.65
CA HIS A 45 -0.53 3.07 -1.78
C HIS A 45 -0.13 3.97 -2.97
N ILE A 46 0.33 5.20 -2.75
CA ILE A 46 0.86 6.08 -3.81
C ILE A 46 2.04 5.40 -4.52
N ILE A 47 2.96 4.79 -3.75
CA ILE A 47 4.09 4.02 -4.29
C ILE A 47 3.63 2.82 -5.10
N GLY A 48 2.54 2.15 -4.72
CA GLY A 48 1.99 0.99 -5.42
C GLY A 48 1.31 1.28 -6.76
N GLN A 49 0.90 2.53 -7.03
CA GLN A 49 0.14 2.84 -8.25
C GLN A 49 0.91 2.48 -9.53
N ARG A 50 0.26 1.76 -10.47
CA ARG A 50 0.82 1.40 -11.79
C ARG A 50 2.12 0.59 -11.77
N ILE A 51 2.39 -0.14 -10.68
CA ILE A 51 3.49 -1.11 -10.61
C ILE A 51 3.01 -2.42 -9.99
N SER A 52 3.80 -3.49 -10.12
CA SER A 52 3.47 -4.75 -9.46
C SER A 52 3.65 -4.66 -7.94
N THR A 53 2.95 -5.51 -7.19
CA THR A 53 3.10 -5.64 -5.73
C THR A 53 4.54 -5.96 -5.32
N ARG A 54 5.26 -6.75 -6.12
CA ARG A 54 6.69 -7.04 -5.90
C ARG A 54 7.57 -5.79 -6.06
N ALA A 55 7.30 -4.95 -7.05
CA ALA A 55 8.03 -3.70 -7.25
C ALA A 55 7.72 -2.71 -6.11
N GLN A 56 6.45 -2.59 -5.73
CA GLN A 56 6.01 -1.78 -4.59
C GLN A 56 6.73 -2.20 -3.31
N ALA A 57 6.73 -3.49 -2.96
CA ALA A 57 7.41 -3.99 -1.77
C ALA A 57 8.92 -3.70 -1.78
N THR A 58 9.56 -3.73 -2.95
CA THR A 58 10.98 -3.40 -3.08
C THR A 58 11.23 -1.92 -2.81
N ILE A 59 10.41 -1.03 -3.37
CA ILE A 59 10.52 0.42 -3.16
C ILE A 59 10.18 0.79 -1.72
N TRP A 60 9.13 0.18 -1.16
CA TRP A 60 8.70 0.38 0.22
C TRP A 60 9.81 0.02 1.20
N LYS A 61 10.42 -1.16 1.04
CA LYS A 61 11.54 -1.57 1.88
C LYS A 61 12.72 -0.59 1.82
N ARG A 62 13.07 -0.09 0.64
CA ARG A 62 14.15 0.91 0.49
C ARG A 62 13.82 2.23 1.19
N LEU A 63 12.54 2.61 1.20
CA LEU A 63 12.07 3.81 1.90
C LEU A 63 12.15 3.61 3.42
N GLU A 64 11.70 2.47 3.94
CA GLU A 64 11.82 2.10 5.36
C GLU A 64 13.29 1.98 5.80
N ASP A 65 14.16 1.41 4.95
CA ASP A 65 15.61 1.33 5.22
C ASP A 65 16.26 2.72 5.27
N ARG A 66 15.63 3.74 4.66
CA ARG A 66 16.13 5.12 4.62
C ARG A 66 15.52 6.02 5.70
N LEU A 67 14.28 5.79 6.08
CA LEU A 67 13.52 6.61 7.03
C LEU A 67 13.16 5.78 8.26
N GLU A 68 13.55 6.25 9.44
CA GLU A 68 13.16 5.60 10.70
C GLU A 68 11.64 5.58 10.89
N ILE A 69 10.95 6.64 10.44
CA ILE A 69 9.49 6.79 10.45
C ILE A 69 9.07 7.42 9.13
N VAL A 70 8.03 6.86 8.49
CA VAL A 70 7.43 7.42 7.27
C VAL A 70 6.32 8.41 7.67
N ASP A 71 6.71 9.66 7.90
CA ASP A 71 5.78 10.78 8.13
C ASP A 71 5.99 11.93 7.12
N ALA A 72 5.16 12.97 7.21
CA ALA A 72 5.23 14.10 6.28
C ALA A 72 6.58 14.83 6.34
N ASN A 73 7.14 15.04 7.53
CA ASN A 73 8.41 15.75 7.70
C ASN A 73 9.58 14.96 7.09
N ALA A 74 9.61 13.66 7.36
CA ALA A 74 10.61 12.73 6.83
C ALA A 74 10.56 12.69 5.30
N ILE A 75 9.35 12.60 4.71
CA ILE A 75 9.17 12.62 3.26
C ILE A 75 9.57 13.96 2.64
N CYS A 76 9.15 15.09 3.22
CA CYS A 76 9.52 16.42 2.72
C CYS A 76 11.03 16.71 2.80
N SER A 77 11.73 16.10 3.76
CA SER A 77 13.18 16.24 3.94
C SER A 77 14.02 15.55 2.87
N LEU A 78 13.45 14.59 2.12
CA LEU A 78 14.15 13.89 1.04
C LEU A 78 14.18 14.75 -0.23
N GLU A 79 15.35 14.83 -0.86
CA GLU A 79 15.44 15.46 -2.18
C GLU A 79 14.81 14.58 -3.28
N LEU A 80 14.42 15.21 -4.38
CA LEU A 80 13.77 14.53 -5.50
C LEU A 80 14.65 13.42 -6.08
N GLU A 81 15.95 13.67 -6.17
CA GLU A 81 16.95 12.70 -6.63
C GLU A 81 17.05 11.50 -5.68
N GLU A 82 16.81 11.70 -4.39
CA GLU A 82 16.83 10.62 -3.41
C GLU A 82 15.62 9.72 -3.56
N LEU A 83 14.42 10.30 -3.71
CA LEU A 83 13.19 9.56 -3.98
C LEU A 83 13.29 8.72 -5.26
N GLN A 84 13.93 9.24 -6.31
CA GLN A 84 14.17 8.46 -7.54
C GLN A 84 15.12 7.28 -7.32
N LYS A 85 16.19 7.45 -6.53
CA LYS A 85 17.14 6.37 -6.22
C LYS A 85 16.47 5.20 -5.48
N LEU A 86 15.38 5.46 -4.74
CA LEU A 86 14.58 4.42 -4.11
C LEU A 86 13.78 3.59 -5.14
N GLY A 87 13.60 4.10 -6.36
CA GLY A 87 12.89 3.44 -7.47
C GLY A 87 11.55 4.08 -7.82
N MET A 88 11.27 5.29 -7.32
CA MET A 88 10.09 6.06 -7.69
C MET A 88 10.26 6.74 -9.05
N THR A 89 9.17 6.89 -9.79
CA THR A 89 9.15 7.71 -11.01
C THR A 89 9.13 9.20 -10.67
N PHE A 90 9.65 10.06 -11.56
CA PHE A 90 9.66 11.52 -11.41
C PHE A 90 8.28 12.06 -11.00
N ARG A 91 7.22 11.63 -11.70
CA ARG A 91 5.83 12.02 -11.44
C ARG A 91 5.32 11.66 -10.03
N LYS A 92 5.83 10.60 -9.40
CA LYS A 92 5.45 10.25 -8.02
C LYS A 92 6.26 11.02 -6.99
N ALA A 93 7.54 11.23 -7.27
CA ALA A 93 8.44 11.94 -6.40
C ALA A 93 8.13 13.46 -6.35
N GLU A 94 7.79 14.05 -7.49
CA GLU A 94 7.45 15.48 -7.63
C GLU A 94 5.97 15.74 -7.27
N ASN A 95 5.02 15.19 -8.04
CA ASN A 95 3.62 15.63 -7.99
C ASN A 95 2.77 15.01 -6.87
N ASN A 96 3.15 13.85 -6.32
CA ASN A 96 2.29 13.11 -5.38
C ASN A 96 2.80 13.08 -3.94
N LEU A 97 4.09 13.33 -3.73
CA LEU A 97 4.71 13.22 -2.40
C LEU A 97 5.30 14.55 -1.91
N ARG A 98 5.97 15.35 -2.76
CA ARG A 98 6.44 16.66 -2.30
C ARG A 98 5.34 17.72 -2.37
N GLU A 99 4.67 17.87 -3.51
CA GLU A 99 3.64 18.92 -3.69
C GLU A 99 2.40 18.72 -2.80
N CYS A 100 2.04 17.49 -2.42
CA CYS A 100 0.88 17.23 -1.55
C CYS A 100 1.11 17.60 -0.09
N PHE A 101 2.35 17.81 0.33
CA PHE A 101 2.72 18.05 1.73
C PHE A 101 3.51 19.36 1.94
N LEU A 102 3.71 20.14 0.87
CA LEU A 102 4.15 21.54 0.97
C LEU A 102 2.90 22.43 1.21
N PRO A 103 2.96 23.39 2.14
CA PRO A 103 1.84 24.29 2.46
C PRO A 103 1.50 25.25 1.32
#